data_AF-A0A161HTZ5-F1
#
_entry.id   AF-A0A161HTZ5-F1
#
_cell.length_a   1.000
_cell.length_b   1.000
_cell.length_c   1.000
_cell.angle_alpha   90.00
_cell.angle_beta   90.00
_cell.angle_gamma   90.00
#
_symmetry.space_group_name_H-M   'P 1'
#
loop_
_entity.id
_entity.type
_entity.pdbx_description
1 polymer ?
#
loop_
_entity_poly.entity_id
_entity_poly.type
_entity_poly.pdbx_seq_one_letter_code
_entity_poly.pdbx_strand_id
1 'polypeptide(L)' 'MSMIIQKDIEIMVQHIIRELIKEFGKSETEAKELIQKSDVVRSLAKDPMGFHESPYHWALSILTDADDIEALERHLGF' A
#
# COMPACT_ATOMS: atom_id res chain seq x y z
N MET A 1 0.88 -12.73 -17.50
CA MET A 1 1.51 -11.47 -17.05
C MET A 1 2.89 -11.40 -17.68
N SER A 2 3.26 -10.30 -18.34
CA SER A 2 4.63 -10.10 -18.80
C SER A 2 5.57 -9.99 -17.58
N MET A 3 6.77 -10.59 -17.60
CA MET A 3 7.71 -10.57 -16.47
C MET A 3 8.05 -9.15 -15.97
N ILE A 4 7.99 -8.16 -16.86
CA ILE A 4 8.24 -6.74 -16.55
C ILE A 4 7.15 -6.20 -15.59
N ILE A 5 5.88 -6.46 -15.88
CA ILE A 5 4.74 -5.99 -15.08
C ILE A 5 4.78 -6.59 -13.67
N GLN A 6 5.13 -7.87 -13.54
CA GLN A 6 5.24 -8.52 -12.24
C GLN A 6 6.28 -7.81 -11.34
N LYS A 7 7.43 -7.46 -11.92
CA LYS A 7 8.52 -6.77 -11.20
C LYS A 7 8.14 -5.34 -10.83
N ASP A 8 7.41 -4.63 -11.69
CA ASP A 8 6.93 -3.28 -11.40
C ASP A 8 5.90 -3.30 -10.25
N ILE A 9 5.01 -4.29 -10.21
CA ILE A 9 4.07 -4.50 -9.09
C ILE A 9 4.85 -4.74 -7.79
N GLU A 10 5.86 -5.61 -7.82
CA GLU A 10 6.68 -5.90 -6.64
C GLU A 10 7.38 -4.64 -6.12
N ILE A 11 7.95 -3.82 -7.00
CA ILE A 11 8.59 -2.55 -6.63
C ILE A 11 7.57 -1.59 -6.01
N MET A 12 6.38 -1.44 -6.62
CA MET A 12 5.32 -0.59 -6.09
C MET A 12 4.89 -1.05 -4.69
N VAL A 13 4.63 -2.35 -4.51
CA VAL A 13 4.29 -2.94 -3.22
C VAL A 13 5.36 -2.68 -2.16
N GLN A 14 6.65 -2.83 -2.51
CA GLN A 14 7.75 -2.53 -1.59
C GLN A 14 7.78 -1.05 -1.19
N HIS A 15 7.45 -0.14 -2.10
CA HIS A 15 7.33 1.27 -1.76
C HIS A 15 6.13 1.53 -0.83
N ILE A 16 4.98 0.93 -1.08
CA ILE A 16 3.80 1.09 -0.22
C ILE A 16 4.09 0.58 1.19
N ILE A 17 4.74 -0.58 1.34
CA ILE A 17 5.18 -1.11 2.64
C ILE A 17 6.07 -0.10 3.37
N ARG A 18 6.99 0.57 2.66
CA ARG A 18 7.85 1.60 3.27
C ARG A 18 7.05 2.80 3.76
N GLU A 19 6.04 3.24 3.01
CA GLU A 19 5.17 4.33 3.44
C GLU A 19 4.35 3.95 4.68
N LEU A 20 3.76 2.74 4.70
CA LEU A 20 3.04 2.20 5.87
C LEU A 20 3.91 2.18 7.14
N ILE A 21 5.20 1.86 7.00
CA ILE A 21 6.14 1.83 8.13
C ILE A 21 6.55 3.24 8.55
N LYS A 22 6.96 4.09 7.60
CA LYS A 22 7.56 5.39 7.91
C LYS A 22 6.54 6.44 8.29
N GLU A 23 5.46 6.55 7.51
CA GLU A 23 4.48 7.62 7.65
C GLU A 23 3.35 7.23 8.61
N PHE A 24 3.00 5.93 8.65
CA PHE A 24 1.87 5.42 9.44
C PHE A 24 2.30 4.55 10.63
N GLY A 25 3.61 4.42 10.87
CA GLY A 25 4.16 3.76 12.06
C GLY A 25 3.86 2.27 12.18
N LYS A 26 3.44 1.59 11.10
CA LYS A 26 3.16 0.15 11.10
C LYS A 26 4.44 -0.65 11.25
N SER A 27 4.37 -1.80 11.91
CA SER A 27 5.46 -2.77 11.84
C SER A 27 5.57 -3.37 10.45
N GLU A 28 6.74 -3.91 10.10
CA GLU A 28 6.94 -4.61 8.82
C GLU A 28 5.96 -5.79 8.64
N THR A 29 5.60 -6.46 9.74
CA THR A 29 4.66 -7.58 9.71
C THR A 29 3.24 -7.09 9.41
N GLU A 30 2.78 -6.07 10.14
CA GLU A 30 1.45 -5.47 9.91
C GLU A 30 1.33 -4.89 8.50
N ALA A 31 2.35 -4.18 8.02
CA ALA A 31 2.37 -3.62 6.67
C ALA A 31 2.24 -4.70 5.59
N LYS A 32 2.93 -5.84 5.76
CA LYS A 32 2.81 -6.98 4.85
C LYS A 32 1.43 -7.64 4.93
N GLU A 33 0.86 -7.78 6.13
CA GLU A 33 -0.49 -8.32 6.30
C GLU A 33 -1.56 -7.43 5.66
N LEU A 34 -1.45 -6.10 5.79
CA LEU A 34 -2.34 -5.14 5.15
C LEU A 34 -2.28 -5.26 3.61
N ILE A 35 -1.09 -5.42 3.05
CA ILE A 35 -0.91 -5.64 1.61
C ILE A 35 -1.50 -6.99 1.16
N GLN A 36 -1.35 -8.04 1.95
CA GLN A 36 -1.91 -9.36 1.61
C GLN A 36 -3.43 -9.38 1.68
N LYS A 37 -4.02 -8.61 2.59
CA LYS A 37 -5.47 -8.48 2.75
C LYS A 37 -6.08 -7.49 1.75
N SER A 38 -5.29 -6.59 1.17
CA SER A 38 -5.75 -5.63 0.17
C SER A 38 -5.74 -6.21 -1.24
N ASP A 39 -6.54 -5.60 -2.12
CA ASP A 39 -6.59 -5.97 -3.53
C ASP A 39 -5.51 -5.26 -4.37
N VAL A 40 -4.51 -4.59 -3.77
CA VAL A 40 -3.56 -3.72 -4.48
C VAL A 40 -2.82 -4.42 -5.63
N VAL A 41 -2.34 -5.65 -5.40
CA VAL A 41 -1.65 -6.45 -6.42
C VAL A 41 -2.59 -6.78 -7.59
N ARG A 42 -3.86 -7.08 -7.27
CA ARG A 42 -4.88 -7.38 -8.28
C ARG A 42 -5.27 -6.11 -9.06
N SER A 43 -5.38 -4.97 -8.38
CA SER A 43 -5.70 -3.69 -9.00
C SER A 43 -4.60 -3.23 -9.95
N LEU A 44 -3.34 -3.26 -9.53
CA LEU A 44 -2.19 -2.91 -10.38
C LEU A 44 -2.01 -3.87 -11.58
N ALA A 45 -2.38 -5.16 -11.41
CA ALA A 45 -2.36 -6.13 -12.50
C ALA A 45 -3.48 -5.92 -13.53
N LYS A 46 -4.62 -5.34 -13.13
CA LYS A 46 -5.77 -5.09 -14.00
C LYS A 46 -5.72 -3.73 -14.67
N ASP A 47 -5.24 -2.72 -13.96
CA ASP A 47 -5.20 -1.33 -14.43
C ASP A 47 -3.80 -0.72 -14.24
N PRO A 48 -3.03 -0.57 -15.34
CA PRO A 48 -1.74 0.08 -15.33
C PRO A 48 -1.79 1.54 -14.87
N MET A 49 -2.95 2.20 -14.84
CA MET A 49 -3.05 3.58 -14.35
C MET A 49 -2.71 3.69 -12.86
N GLY A 50 -2.90 2.61 -12.09
CA GLY A 50 -2.57 2.57 -10.66
C GLY A 50 -1.07 2.78 -10.36
N PHE A 51 -0.18 2.61 -11.35
CA PHE A 51 1.25 2.93 -11.19
C PHE A 51 1.55 4.44 -11.20
N HIS A 52 0.62 5.28 -11.65
CA HIS A 52 0.76 6.73 -11.58
C HIS A 52 0.39 7.31 -10.22
N GLU A 53 -0.31 6.53 -9.38
CA GLU A 53 -0.56 6.93 -8.00
C GLU A 53 0.71 6.79 -7.16
N SER A 54 0.85 7.67 -6.16
CA SER A 54 1.97 7.59 -5.24
C SER A 54 1.81 6.38 -4.31
N PRO A 55 2.92 5.75 -3.89
CA PRO A 55 2.89 4.71 -2.87
C PRO A 55 2.20 5.15 -1.56
N TYR A 56 2.27 6.44 -1.25
CA TYR A 56 1.61 7.05 -0.10
C TYR A 56 0.08 7.04 -0.23
N HIS A 57 -0.47 7.40 -1.40
CA HIS A 57 -1.92 7.32 -1.62
C HIS A 57 -2.43 5.88 -1.57
N TRP A 58 -1.66 4.93 -2.10
CA TRP A 58 -1.96 3.51 -1.93
C TRP A 58 -1.96 3.09 -0.45
N ALA A 59 -0.97 3.53 0.34
CA ALA A 59 -0.91 3.26 1.77
C ALA A 59 -2.16 3.82 2.50
N LEU A 60 -2.56 5.06 2.20
CA LEU A 60 -3.78 5.67 2.73
C LEU A 60 -5.04 4.88 2.35
N SER A 61 -5.18 4.51 1.07
CA SER A 61 -6.33 3.74 0.59
C SER A 61 -6.42 2.40 1.31
N ILE A 62 -5.29 1.69 1.48
CA ILE A 62 -5.24 0.41 2.17
C ILE A 62 -5.63 0.56 3.65
N LEU A 63 -5.16 1.61 4.33
CA LEU A 63 -5.53 1.86 5.73
C LEU A 63 -7.01 2.23 5.86
N THR A 64 -7.55 2.98 4.88
CA THR A 64 -8.98 3.33 4.82
C THR A 64 -9.83 2.08 4.61
N ASP A 65 -9.46 1.21 3.67
CA ASP A 65 -10.16 -0.06 3.40
C ASP A 65 -10.07 -1.04 4.58
N ALA A 66 -8.99 -0.96 5.36
CA ALA A 66 -8.78 -1.75 6.57
C ALA A 66 -9.47 -1.18 7.83
N ASP A 67 -10.14 -0.03 7.72
CA ASP A 67 -10.76 0.71 8.84
C ASP A 67 -9.75 1.01 9.97
N ASP A 68 -8.47 1.26 9.62
CA ASP A 68 -7.38 1.47 10.56
C ASP A 68 -7.34 2.94 11.02
N ILE A 69 -8.43 3.36 11.66
CA ILE A 69 -8.67 4.75 12.07
C ILE A 69 -7.58 5.25 13.02
N GLU A 70 -7.08 4.39 13.91
CA GLU A 70 -6.01 4.75 14.86
C GLU A 70 -4.73 5.20 14.14
N ALA A 71 -4.32 4.52 13.07
CA ALA A 71 -3.15 4.92 12.30
C ALA A 71 -3.36 6.23 11.54
N LEU A 72 -4.57 6.45 11.03
CA LEU A 72 -4.94 7.68 10.33
C LEU A 72 -4.99 8.88 11.30
N GLU A 73 -5.57 8.71 12.48
CA GLU A 73 -5.63 9.74 13.51
C GLU A 73 -4.24 10.12 14.03
N ARG A 74 -3.40 9.12 14.32
CA ARG A 74 -1.99 9.35 14.72
C ARG A 74 -1.19 10.09 13.67
N HIS A 75 -1.40 9.78 12.39
CA HIS A 75 -0.73 10.48 11.30
C HIS A 75 -1.21 11.94 11.17
N LEU A 76 -2.51 12.18 11.35
CA LEU A 76 -3.12 13.51 11.26
C LEU A 76 -2.92 14.38 12.52
N GLY A 77 -2.40 13.81 13.60
CA GLY A 77 -2.07 14.53 14.84
C GLY A 77 -3.25 14.75 15.77
N PHE A 78 -4.25 13.87 15.73
CA PHE A 78 -5.38 13.84 16.66
C PHE A 78 -5.06 13.09 17.96
#